data_AF-A0A8T5FJ81-F1
#
_entry.id   AF-A0A8T5FJ81-F1
#
_cell.length_a   1.000
_cell.length_b   1.000
_cell.length_c   1.000
_cell.angle_alpha   90.00
_cell.angle_beta   90.00
_cell.angle_gamma   90.00
#
_symmetry.space_group_name_H-M   'P 1'
#
loop_
_entity.id
_entity.type
_entity.pdbx_description
1 polymer ?
#
loop_
_entity_poly.entity_id
_entity_poly.type
_entity_poly.pdbx_seq_one_letter_code
_entity_poly.pdbx_strand_id
1 'polypeptide(L)'
;MKQEKITDDVSKFYDVVWSKYIPEVEEQKKFLKRYLGLKNIKGKIILDAGCGTGVAAVSLKLLGAKEVYAIDISEGSLKTAKKLAKEHKVKITFKKENLLDLKLDKKFDVIHSFGVLHHTADCRLAFDNVLNLLKPKGKFYVALYLKTPLTFLQQSARYVLRKLPKQYWIPVSKAIRGLFVRGSKRTKRGFDDEGDMLDWFFVPQRTHHTPKELAKWFREHKMKSKLLIAKTGRFASTSNFMMVGWK
;
A
#
# COMPACT_ATOMS: atom_id res chain seq x y z
N MET A 1 2.16 -12.88 -20.61
CA MET A 1 1.05 -12.14 -21.27
C MET A 1 0.01 -11.52 -20.32
N LYS A 2 -0.88 -12.27 -19.63
CA LYS A 2 -1.95 -11.66 -18.80
C LYS A 2 -1.43 -10.92 -17.56
N GLN A 3 -0.46 -11.51 -16.86
CA GLN A 3 0.16 -10.93 -15.67
C GLN A 3 0.96 -9.66 -15.99
N GLU A 4 1.82 -9.69 -17.01
CA GLU A 4 2.58 -8.52 -17.47
C GLU A 4 1.67 -7.37 -17.86
N LYS A 5 0.59 -7.63 -18.61
CA LYS A 5 -0.37 -6.59 -18.98
C LYS A 5 -1.00 -5.94 -17.74
N ILE A 6 -1.42 -6.74 -16.76
CA ILE A 6 -1.98 -6.21 -15.51
C ILE A 6 -0.95 -5.35 -14.77
N THR A 7 0.28 -5.84 -14.69
CA THR A 7 1.40 -5.14 -14.06
C THR A 7 1.67 -3.79 -14.74
N ASP A 8 1.69 -3.75 -16.07
CA ASP A 8 1.87 -2.51 -16.85
C ASP A 8 0.71 -1.53 -16.68
N ASP A 9 -0.52 -2.03 -16.72
CA ASP A 9 -1.73 -1.22 -16.52
C ASP A 9 -1.71 -0.59 -15.12
N VAL A 10 -1.35 -1.36 -14.09
CA VAL A 10 -1.22 -0.89 -12.71
C VAL A 10 -0.12 0.17 -12.60
N SER A 11 1.05 -0.04 -13.21
CA SER A 11 2.13 0.96 -13.24
C SER A 11 1.65 2.28 -13.84
N LYS A 12 1.07 2.23 -15.04
CA LYS A 12 0.56 3.43 -15.75
C LYS A 12 -0.52 4.15 -14.95
N PHE A 13 -1.35 3.41 -14.24
CA PHE A 13 -2.37 3.98 -13.37
C PHE A 13 -1.74 4.78 -12.22
N TYR A 14 -0.77 4.20 -11.51
CA TYR A 14 -0.10 4.85 -10.38
C TYR A 14 0.86 5.98 -10.79
N ASP A 15 1.40 5.96 -12.01
CA ASP A 15 2.16 7.08 -12.60
C ASP A 15 1.32 8.37 -12.63
N VAL A 16 0.00 8.25 -12.75
CA VAL A 16 -0.94 9.39 -12.85
C VAL A 16 -1.62 9.68 -11.51
N VAL A 17 -2.27 8.68 -10.92
CA VAL A 17 -3.18 8.89 -9.77
C VAL A 17 -2.43 9.26 -8.50
N TRP A 18 -1.25 8.67 -8.28
CA TRP A 18 -0.48 8.87 -7.06
C TRP A 18 0.83 9.64 -7.30
N SER A 19 0.99 10.34 -8.42
CA SER A 19 2.16 11.22 -8.60
C SER A 19 2.01 12.59 -7.95
N LYS A 20 0.76 13.01 -7.65
CA LYS A 20 0.45 14.37 -7.17
C LYS A 20 0.15 14.46 -5.68
N TYR A 21 -0.35 13.38 -5.07
CA TYR A 21 -0.78 13.40 -3.68
C TYR A 21 0.32 12.87 -2.74
N ILE A 22 0.69 13.68 -1.76
CA ILE A 22 1.66 13.33 -0.73
C ILE A 22 0.98 13.54 0.63
N PRO A 23 0.71 12.46 1.39
CA PRO A 23 0.23 12.59 2.76
C PRO A 23 1.24 13.33 3.64
N GLU A 24 0.75 13.98 4.71
CA GLU A 24 1.62 14.67 5.65
C GLU A 24 2.58 13.71 6.36
N VAL A 25 3.88 14.02 6.29
CA VAL A 25 4.95 13.20 6.90
C VAL A 25 4.77 13.05 8.41
N GLU A 26 4.35 14.10 9.13
CA GLU A 26 4.15 13.99 10.59
C GLU A 26 2.97 13.08 10.96
N GLU A 27 1.89 13.11 10.19
CA GLU A 27 0.79 12.17 10.39
C GLU A 27 1.23 10.74 10.08
N GLN A 28 1.99 10.55 9.01
CA GLN A 28 2.53 9.24 8.65
C GLN A 28 3.48 8.72 9.73
N LYS A 29 4.34 9.57 10.31
CA LYS A 29 5.18 9.21 11.46
C LYS A 29 4.34 8.77 12.66
N LYS A 30 3.26 9.49 13.01
CA LYS A 30 2.35 9.09 14.09
C LYS A 30 1.70 7.74 13.80
N PHE A 31 1.24 7.53 12.58
CA PHE A 31 0.65 6.27 12.13
C PHE A 31 1.63 5.11 12.27
N LEU A 32 2.85 5.25 11.74
CA LEU A 32 3.89 4.24 11.82
C LEU A 32 4.30 3.95 13.27
N LYS A 33 4.46 4.97 14.11
CA LYS A 33 4.77 4.80 15.56
C LYS A 33 3.73 3.96 16.28
N ARG A 34 2.44 4.18 16.01
CA ARG A 34 1.35 3.47 16.68
C ARG A 34 1.37 1.96 16.40
N TYR A 35 1.67 1.55 15.17
CA TYR A 35 1.45 0.15 14.77
C TYR A 35 2.71 -0.65 14.47
N LEU A 36 3.80 -0.02 14.03
CA LEU A 36 5.07 -0.72 13.88
C LEU A 36 5.73 -1.01 15.24
N GLY A 37 5.11 -0.59 16.35
CA GLY A 37 5.66 -0.80 17.70
C GLY A 37 7.10 -0.30 17.80
N LEU A 38 7.35 0.89 17.25
CA LEU A 38 8.67 1.44 16.88
C LEU A 38 9.61 1.76 18.04
N LYS A 39 9.44 1.15 19.22
CA LYS A 39 10.32 1.41 20.35
C LYS A 39 11.80 1.16 20.03
N ASN A 40 12.15 0.46 18.94
CA ASN A 40 13.48 0.66 18.34
C ASN A 40 13.63 0.24 16.86
N ILE A 41 13.26 1.10 15.89
CA ILE A 41 13.77 0.97 14.51
C ILE A 41 15.13 1.64 14.30
N LYS A 42 15.69 2.25 15.35
CA LYS A 42 17.04 2.79 15.32
C LYS A 42 18.02 1.70 14.93
N GLY A 43 18.88 1.97 13.95
CA GLY A 43 19.88 1.01 13.49
C GLY A 43 19.36 -0.07 12.53
N LYS A 44 18.05 -0.13 12.24
CA LYS A 44 17.47 -1.16 11.36
C LYS A 44 17.57 -0.80 9.89
N ILE A 45 17.73 -1.83 9.04
CA ILE A 45 17.64 -1.74 7.58
C ILE A 45 16.21 -2.11 7.19
N ILE A 46 15.50 -1.19 6.53
CA ILE A 46 14.07 -1.31 6.27
C ILE A 46 13.78 -1.30 4.77
N LEU A 47 12.86 -2.15 4.33
CA LEU A 47 12.25 -2.09 2.99
C LEU A 47 10.84 -1.53 3.09
N ASP A 48 10.53 -0.53 2.27
CA ASP A 48 9.18 -0.07 1.96
C ASP A 48 8.79 -0.58 0.56
N ALA A 49 7.98 -1.64 0.51
CA ALA A 49 7.63 -2.37 -0.71
C ALA A 49 6.31 -1.88 -1.29
N GLY A 50 6.40 -1.19 -2.44
CA GLY A 50 5.34 -0.36 -3.03
C GLY A 50 5.25 0.98 -2.31
N CYS A 51 6.34 1.76 -2.36
CA CYS A 51 6.47 2.97 -1.56
C CYS A 51 5.59 4.15 -2.01
N GLY A 52 4.98 4.07 -3.20
CA GLY A 52 4.21 5.17 -3.79
C GLY A 52 5.02 6.46 -3.81
N THR A 53 4.47 7.54 -3.27
CA THR A 53 5.15 8.85 -3.14
C THR A 53 6.19 8.93 -2.03
N GLY A 54 6.56 7.80 -1.42
CA GLY A 54 7.68 7.70 -0.48
C GLY A 54 7.41 8.29 0.90
N VAL A 55 6.17 8.68 1.23
CA VAL A 55 5.85 9.26 2.54
C VAL A 55 6.21 8.33 3.70
N ALA A 56 5.96 7.02 3.55
CA ALA A 56 6.31 6.02 4.54
C ALA A 56 7.83 5.85 4.63
N ALA A 57 8.53 5.70 3.50
CA ALA A 57 10.00 5.65 3.46
C ALA A 57 10.68 6.87 4.12
N VAL A 58 10.23 8.09 3.81
CA VAL A 58 10.72 9.33 4.44
C VAL A 58 10.46 9.33 5.94
N SER A 59 9.25 8.97 6.35
CA SER A 59 8.89 8.86 7.76
C SER A 59 9.76 7.85 8.51
N LEU A 60 9.95 6.65 7.94
CA LEU A 60 10.81 5.61 8.52
C LEU A 60 12.25 6.09 8.69
N LYS A 61 12.77 6.83 7.72
CA LYS A 61 14.12 7.40 7.79
C LYS A 61 14.22 8.46 8.89
N LEU A 62 13.25 9.36 8.98
CA LEU A 62 13.17 10.38 10.05
C LEU A 62 12.94 9.78 11.44
N LEU A 63 12.41 8.55 11.52
CA LEU A 63 12.22 7.81 12.77
C LEU A 63 13.47 7.04 13.22
N GLY A 64 14.59 7.17 12.50
CA GLY A 64 15.91 6.68 12.92
C GLY A 64 16.37 5.38 12.25
N ALA A 65 15.68 4.91 11.21
CA ALA A 65 16.16 3.77 10.42
C ALA A 65 17.58 4.03 9.89
N LYS A 66 18.46 3.02 10.00
CA LYS A 66 19.85 3.12 9.51
C LYS A 66 19.84 3.30 7.99
N GLU A 67 19.11 2.42 7.31
CA GLU A 67 18.96 2.41 5.87
C GLU A 67 17.49 2.16 5.54
N VAL A 68 16.99 2.87 4.53
CA VAL A 68 15.66 2.66 3.97
C VAL A 68 15.82 2.42 2.48
N TYR A 69 15.30 1.28 2.03
CA TYR A 69 15.10 0.96 0.64
C TYR A 69 13.62 1.13 0.34
N ALA A 70 13.31 1.82 -0.73
CA ALA A 70 11.94 2.11 -1.14
C ALA A 70 11.80 1.70 -2.60
N ILE A 71 10.88 0.77 -2.85
CA ILE A 71 10.68 0.20 -4.18
C ILE A 71 9.25 0.40 -4.63
N ASP A 72 9.08 0.69 -5.91
CA ASP A 72 7.77 0.80 -6.53
C ASP A 72 7.89 0.43 -8.02
N ILE A 73 6.76 0.08 -8.64
CA ILE A 73 6.72 -0.18 -10.07
C ILE A 73 6.54 1.11 -10.88
N SER A 74 5.91 2.13 -10.28
CA SER A 74 5.59 3.42 -10.90
C SER A 74 6.80 4.37 -10.89
N GLU A 75 7.27 4.77 -12.07
CA GLU A 75 8.37 5.72 -12.20
C GLU A 75 7.92 7.12 -11.76
N GLY A 76 6.68 7.50 -12.07
CA GLY A 76 6.07 8.76 -11.66
C GLY A 76 6.00 8.89 -10.14
N SER A 77 5.59 7.82 -9.45
CA SER A 77 5.56 7.77 -7.98
C SER A 77 6.97 7.87 -7.40
N LEU A 78 7.95 7.14 -7.96
CA LEU A 78 9.35 7.23 -7.53
C LEU A 78 9.96 8.61 -7.73
N LYS A 79 9.59 9.32 -8.81
CA LYS A 79 10.02 10.71 -9.03
C LYS A 79 9.52 11.62 -7.90
N THR A 80 8.26 11.50 -7.53
CA THR A 80 7.66 12.24 -6.41
C THR A 80 8.31 11.84 -5.07
N ALA A 81 8.56 10.56 -4.86
CA ALA A 81 9.23 10.05 -3.65
C ALA A 81 10.66 10.59 -3.48
N LYS A 82 11.45 10.64 -4.56
CA LYS A 82 12.79 11.24 -4.58
C LYS A 82 12.74 12.73 -4.25
N LYS A 83 11.74 13.46 -4.77
CA LYS A 83 11.53 14.89 -4.44
C LYS A 83 11.22 15.07 -2.95
N LEU A 84 10.30 14.29 -2.41
CA LEU A 84 9.92 14.37 -0.99
C LEU A 84 11.12 14.07 -0.06
N ALA A 85 11.94 13.08 -0.42
CA ALA A 85 13.16 12.75 0.32
C ALA A 85 14.18 13.91 0.31
N LYS A 86 14.34 14.60 -0.84
CA LYS A 86 15.19 15.78 -0.97
C LYS A 86 14.69 16.94 -0.10
N GLU A 87 13.39 17.21 -0.11
CA GLU A 87 12.76 18.25 0.72
C GLU A 87 12.99 18.01 2.22
N HIS A 88 12.91 16.76 2.67
CA HIS A 88 13.15 16.38 4.07
C HIS A 88 14.62 16.11 4.39
N LYS A 89 15.54 16.31 3.43
CA LYS A 89 16.98 16.10 3.58
C LYS A 89 17.34 14.70 4.10
N VAL A 90 16.63 13.67 3.63
CA VAL A 90 16.86 12.27 4.01
C VAL A 90 17.43 11.45 2.85
N LYS A 91 18.39 10.56 3.15
CA LYS A 91 18.96 9.62 2.19
C LYS A 91 18.19 8.30 2.22
N ILE A 92 17.60 7.93 1.07
CA ILE A 92 16.82 6.71 0.84
C ILE A 92 17.27 6.09 -0.47
N THR A 93 17.38 4.76 -0.53
CA THR A 93 17.67 4.05 -1.78
C THR A 93 16.37 3.73 -2.50
N PHE A 94 16.09 4.45 -3.58
CA PHE A 94 14.93 4.22 -4.43
C PHE A 94 15.27 3.29 -5.60
N LYS A 95 14.43 2.29 -5.88
CA LYS A 95 14.56 1.43 -7.05
C LYS A 95 13.20 1.16 -7.69
N LYS A 96 13.17 1.12 -9.03
CA LYS A 96 12.02 0.61 -9.77
C LYS A 96 12.09 -0.91 -9.77
N GLU A 97 11.09 -1.56 -9.18
CA GLU A 97 11.05 -3.02 -9.03
C GLU A 97 9.62 -3.53 -9.24
N ASN A 98 9.50 -4.72 -9.79
CA ASN A 98 8.24 -5.46 -9.84
C ASN A 98 8.20 -6.45 -8.68
N LEU A 99 7.19 -6.37 -7.81
CA LEU A 99 7.07 -7.29 -6.68
C LEU A 99 6.87 -8.75 -7.10
N LEU A 100 6.45 -9.00 -8.34
CA LEU A 100 6.30 -10.34 -8.91
C LEU A 100 7.61 -10.91 -9.48
N ASP A 101 8.63 -10.07 -9.70
CA ASP A 101 9.96 -10.43 -10.21
C ASP A 101 11.02 -9.51 -9.58
N LEU A 102 11.28 -9.70 -8.28
CA LEU A 102 12.17 -8.85 -7.50
C LEU A 102 13.63 -9.18 -7.76
N LYS A 103 14.44 -8.17 -8.06
CA LYS A 103 15.89 -8.32 -8.33
C LYS A 103 16.76 -7.74 -7.21
N LEU A 104 16.23 -7.73 -5.99
CA LEU A 104 16.92 -7.24 -4.81
C LEU A 104 17.76 -8.33 -4.15
N ASP A 105 19.09 -8.16 -4.19
CA ASP A 105 20.03 -8.95 -3.39
C ASP A 105 20.34 -8.28 -2.05
N LYS A 106 19.32 -8.13 -1.20
CA LYS A 106 19.49 -7.60 0.16
C LYS A 106 18.42 -8.14 1.10
N LYS A 107 18.81 -8.37 2.36
CA LYS A 107 17.88 -8.77 3.42
C LYS A 107 17.59 -7.61 4.38
N PHE A 108 16.36 -7.55 4.88
CA PHE A 108 15.85 -6.46 5.70
C PHE A 108 15.46 -6.91 7.11
N ASP A 109 15.71 -6.06 8.09
CA ASP A 109 15.28 -6.30 9.47
C ASP A 109 13.78 -6.05 9.63
N VAL A 110 13.25 -5.09 8.87
CA VAL A 110 11.83 -4.76 8.80
C VAL A 110 11.42 -4.62 7.35
N ILE A 111 10.30 -5.22 6.99
CA ILE A 111 9.61 -4.95 5.73
C ILE A 111 8.27 -4.31 6.05
N HIS A 112 7.96 -3.24 5.34
CA HIS A 112 6.70 -2.53 5.38
C HIS A 112 6.07 -2.56 3.98
N SER A 113 4.81 -2.96 3.87
CA SER A 113 4.03 -2.87 2.64
C SER A 113 2.58 -2.55 3.00
N PHE A 114 2.10 -1.37 2.63
CA PHE A 114 0.80 -0.88 3.06
C PHE A 114 -0.04 -0.47 1.86
N GLY A 115 -1.13 -1.19 1.58
CA GLY A 115 -2.00 -0.80 0.47
C GLY A 115 -1.48 -1.25 -0.91
N VAL A 116 -0.64 -2.29 -0.99
CA VAL A 116 0.14 -2.58 -2.22
C VAL A 116 -0.16 -3.95 -2.80
N LEU A 117 0.16 -5.04 -2.08
CA LEU A 117 0.27 -6.37 -2.68
C LEU A 117 -1.02 -6.83 -3.38
N HIS A 118 -2.18 -6.40 -2.89
CA HIS A 118 -3.47 -6.75 -3.47
C HIS A 118 -3.75 -6.13 -4.84
N HIS A 119 -2.98 -5.12 -5.25
CA HIS A 119 -3.03 -4.54 -6.59
C HIS A 119 -2.16 -5.28 -7.61
N THR A 120 -1.33 -6.22 -7.16
CA THR A 120 -0.53 -7.05 -8.07
C THR A 120 -1.41 -8.10 -8.76
N ALA A 121 -0.93 -8.60 -9.90
CA ALA A 121 -1.61 -9.68 -10.64
C ALA A 121 -1.69 -10.99 -9.83
N ASP A 122 -0.74 -11.23 -8.93
CA ASP A 122 -0.75 -12.33 -7.99
C ASP A 122 -0.28 -11.85 -6.61
N CYS A 123 -1.26 -11.54 -5.75
CA CYS A 123 -0.99 -11.04 -4.39
C CYS A 123 -0.21 -12.05 -3.54
N ARG A 124 -0.41 -13.36 -3.76
CA ARG A 124 0.25 -14.40 -2.99
C ARG A 124 1.72 -14.50 -3.40
N LEU A 125 1.99 -14.56 -4.69
CA LEU A 125 3.36 -14.55 -5.21
C LEU A 125 4.12 -13.28 -4.78
N ALA A 126 3.49 -12.11 -4.88
CA ALA A 126 4.09 -10.86 -4.42
C ALA A 126 4.42 -10.89 -2.91
N PHE A 127 3.52 -11.47 -2.10
CA PHE A 127 3.75 -11.66 -0.66
C PHE A 127 4.96 -12.58 -0.42
N ASP A 128 5.03 -13.73 -1.10
CA ASP A 128 6.12 -14.71 -0.93
C ASP A 128 7.48 -14.12 -1.35
N ASN A 129 7.53 -13.44 -2.51
CA ASN A 129 8.73 -12.78 -3.00
C ASN A 129 9.24 -11.70 -2.04
N VAL A 130 8.35 -10.84 -1.55
CA VAL A 130 8.70 -9.80 -0.58
C VAL A 130 9.15 -10.41 0.74
N LEU A 131 8.45 -11.45 1.23
CA LEU A 131 8.80 -12.12 2.47
C LEU A 131 10.19 -12.77 2.40
N ASN A 132 10.59 -13.29 1.24
CA ASN A 132 11.93 -13.86 1.04
C ASN A 132 13.06 -12.86 1.27
N LEU A 133 12.81 -11.55 1.21
CA LEU A 133 13.79 -10.51 1.53
C LEU A 133 13.94 -10.28 3.05
N LEU A 134 13.15 -10.95 3.89
CA LEU A 134 13.20 -10.77 5.33
C LEU A 134 14.39 -11.52 5.97
N LYS A 135 15.14 -10.84 6.84
CA LYS A 135 16.16 -11.50 7.67
C LYS A 135 15.54 -12.49 8.66
N PRO A 136 16.31 -13.48 9.15
CA PRO A 136 15.97 -14.18 10.39
C PRO A 136 15.66 -13.19 11.51
N LYS A 137 14.61 -13.46 12.30
CA LYS A 137 14.10 -12.57 13.38
C LYS A 137 13.59 -11.20 12.89
N GLY A 138 13.49 -10.98 11.58
CA GLY A 138 12.89 -9.78 11.01
C GLY A 138 11.37 -9.74 11.19
N LYS A 139 10.78 -8.56 10.97
CA LYS A 139 9.33 -8.36 11.00
C LYS A 139 8.80 -7.90 9.65
N PHE A 140 7.72 -8.52 9.18
CA PHE A 140 7.01 -8.08 7.99
C PHE A 140 5.64 -7.51 8.36
N TYR A 141 5.46 -6.22 8.13
CA TYR A 141 4.20 -5.51 8.28
C TYR A 141 3.53 -5.37 6.92
N VAL A 142 2.33 -5.92 6.81
CA VAL A 142 1.60 -6.00 5.54
C VAL A 142 0.16 -5.56 5.76
N ALA A 143 -0.32 -4.64 4.92
CA ALA A 143 -1.70 -4.21 4.91
C ALA A 143 -2.38 -4.50 3.56
N LEU A 144 -3.52 -5.18 3.62
CA LEU A 144 -4.29 -5.61 2.45
C LEU A 144 -5.73 -5.11 2.54
N TYR A 145 -6.39 -4.94 1.39
CA TYR A 145 -7.82 -4.68 1.34
C TYR A 145 -8.61 -5.82 2.00
N LEU A 146 -9.51 -5.44 2.90
CA LEU A 146 -10.33 -6.34 3.69
C LEU A 146 -11.49 -6.89 2.84
N LYS A 147 -11.62 -8.22 2.83
CA LYS A 147 -12.78 -8.91 2.26
C LYS A 147 -13.95 -8.87 3.24
N THR A 148 -15.09 -8.36 2.79
CA THR A 148 -16.35 -8.31 3.56
C THR A 148 -17.53 -8.70 2.67
N PRO A 149 -18.74 -8.93 3.22
CA PRO A 149 -19.93 -9.17 2.39
C PRO A 149 -20.21 -8.03 1.38
N LEU A 150 -19.82 -6.79 1.69
CA LEU A 150 -19.97 -5.64 0.79
C LEU A 150 -18.99 -5.64 -0.39
N THR A 151 -17.94 -6.48 -0.35
CA THR A 151 -16.95 -6.55 -1.42
C THR A 151 -17.59 -6.90 -2.77
N PHE A 152 -18.56 -7.81 -2.79
CA PHE A 152 -19.28 -8.17 -4.02
C PHE A 152 -20.02 -6.97 -4.61
N LEU A 153 -20.79 -6.26 -3.80
CA LEU A 153 -21.53 -5.06 -4.22
C LEU A 153 -20.59 -3.99 -4.80
N GLN A 154 -19.45 -3.77 -4.16
CA GLN A 154 -18.46 -2.81 -4.64
C GLN A 154 -17.80 -3.23 -5.96
N GLN A 155 -17.58 -4.53 -6.18
CA GLN A 155 -17.04 -5.03 -7.44
C GLN A 155 -18.07 -4.87 -8.56
N SER A 156 -19.36 -5.11 -8.28
CA SER A 156 -20.45 -4.88 -9.23
C SER A 156 -20.60 -3.40 -9.58
N ALA A 157 -20.61 -2.51 -8.59
CA ALA A 157 -20.65 -1.06 -8.80
C ALA A 157 -19.45 -0.61 -9.66
N ARG A 158 -18.26 -1.11 -9.35
CA ARG A 158 -17.04 -0.85 -10.11
C ARG A 158 -17.13 -1.35 -11.56
N TYR A 159 -17.67 -2.55 -11.78
CA TYR A 159 -17.85 -3.10 -13.13
C TYR A 159 -18.74 -2.20 -13.99
N VAL A 160 -19.86 -1.72 -13.43
CA VAL A 160 -20.77 -0.80 -14.11
C VAL A 160 -20.09 0.55 -14.36
N LEU A 161 -19.48 1.15 -13.33
CA LEU A 161 -18.81 2.46 -13.44
C LEU A 161 -17.72 2.49 -14.51
N ARG A 162 -16.92 1.42 -14.63
CA ARG A 162 -15.84 1.34 -15.63
C ARG A 162 -16.33 1.30 -17.08
N LYS A 163 -17.61 0.96 -17.32
CA LYS A 163 -18.23 1.01 -18.64
C LYS A 163 -18.76 2.38 -19.01
N LEU A 164 -18.95 3.28 -18.04
CA LEU A 164 -19.41 4.62 -18.31
C LEU A 164 -18.33 5.44 -19.03
N PRO A 165 -18.71 6.43 -19.86
CA PRO A 165 -17.76 7.41 -20.38
C PRO A 165 -17.02 8.12 -19.23
N LYS A 166 -15.73 8.43 -19.45
CA LYS A 166 -14.83 8.98 -18.40
C LYS A 166 -15.38 10.24 -17.72
N GLN A 167 -16.12 11.09 -18.45
CA GLN A 167 -16.75 12.30 -17.89
C GLN A 167 -17.71 12.01 -16.73
N TYR A 168 -18.28 10.79 -16.64
CA TYR A 168 -19.18 10.40 -15.57
C TYR A 168 -18.50 9.68 -14.40
N TRP A 169 -17.22 9.32 -14.54
CA TRP A 169 -16.51 8.54 -13.52
C TRP A 169 -16.49 9.26 -12.17
N ILE A 170 -16.05 10.51 -12.15
CA ILE A 170 -15.93 11.30 -10.91
C ILE A 170 -17.32 11.67 -10.34
N PRO A 171 -18.27 12.24 -11.13
CA PRO A 171 -19.59 12.59 -10.61
C PRO A 171 -20.35 11.40 -10.01
N VAL A 172 -20.38 10.26 -10.72
CA VAL A 172 -21.11 9.08 -10.24
C VAL A 172 -20.41 8.44 -9.04
N SER A 173 -19.08 8.40 -9.02
CA SER A 173 -18.32 7.92 -7.85
C SER A 173 -18.57 8.79 -6.60
N LYS A 174 -18.67 10.12 -6.76
CA LYS A 174 -19.05 11.04 -5.68
C LYS A 174 -20.46 10.76 -5.15
N ALA A 175 -21.44 10.54 -6.03
CA ALA A 175 -22.80 10.19 -5.65
C ALA A 175 -22.86 8.85 -4.88
N ILE A 176 -22.19 7.81 -5.38
CA ILE A 176 -22.11 6.50 -4.73
C ILE A 176 -21.46 6.63 -3.34
N ARG A 177 -20.35 7.37 -3.22
CA ARG A 177 -19.72 7.62 -1.91
C ARG A 177 -20.68 8.31 -0.94
N GLY A 178 -21.46 9.27 -1.40
CA GLY A 178 -22.45 9.99 -0.58
C GLY A 178 -23.51 9.07 0.04
N LEU A 179 -23.92 8.02 -0.68
CA LEU A 179 -24.87 7.02 -0.19
C LEU A 179 -24.31 6.16 0.94
N PHE A 180 -23.01 5.86 0.89
CA PHE A 180 -22.38 4.95 1.86
C PHE A 180 -21.61 5.71 2.98
N VAL A 181 -21.34 7.01 2.85
CA VAL A 181 -20.65 7.85 3.87
C VAL A 181 -21.52 9.03 4.27
N ARG A 182 -22.34 8.85 5.31
CA ARG A 182 -22.95 9.98 6.02
C ARG A 182 -21.92 10.61 6.97
N GLY A 183 -21.73 11.94 6.91
CA GLY A 183 -20.98 12.70 7.92
C GLY A 183 -19.46 12.77 7.77
N SER A 184 -18.90 12.58 6.57
CA SER A 184 -17.47 12.80 6.33
C SER A 184 -17.14 14.30 6.43
N LYS A 185 -16.75 14.78 7.62
CA LYS A 185 -15.93 16.00 7.70
C LYS A 185 -14.71 15.78 6.81
N ARG A 186 -14.43 16.75 5.92
CA ARG A 186 -13.17 16.84 5.17
C ARG A 186 -12.04 16.50 6.13
N THR A 187 -11.33 15.41 5.91
CA THR A 187 -10.14 15.14 6.71
C THR A 187 -9.18 16.28 6.46
N LYS A 188 -8.62 16.87 7.53
CA LYS A 188 -7.49 17.82 7.45
C LYS A 188 -6.29 17.29 6.65
N ARG A 189 -6.30 16.00 6.30
CA ARG A 189 -5.32 15.22 5.52
C ARG A 189 -5.16 15.57 4.02
N GLY A 190 -5.92 16.54 3.50
CA GLY A 190 -5.72 17.03 2.13
C GLY A 190 -5.72 15.97 1.03
N PHE A 191 -6.42 14.84 1.20
CA PHE A 191 -6.59 13.85 0.14
C PHE A 191 -7.22 14.52 -1.07
N ASP A 192 -6.63 14.32 -2.25
CA ASP A 192 -7.33 14.62 -3.49
C ASP A 192 -8.53 13.66 -3.57
N ASP A 193 -9.73 14.19 -3.35
CA ASP A 193 -10.97 13.43 -3.41
C ASP A 193 -11.11 12.70 -4.76
N GLU A 194 -10.42 13.15 -5.82
CA GLU A 194 -10.39 12.47 -7.11
C GLU A 194 -9.43 11.30 -7.13
N GLY A 195 -8.21 11.46 -6.62
CA GLY A 195 -7.21 10.38 -6.54
C GLY A 195 -7.72 9.16 -5.77
N ASP A 196 -8.36 9.37 -4.63
CA ASP A 196 -8.98 8.30 -3.84
C ASP A 196 -10.11 7.58 -4.61
N MET A 197 -10.93 8.33 -5.33
CA MET A 197 -12.02 7.75 -6.12
C MET A 197 -11.49 6.95 -7.30
N LEU A 198 -10.45 7.47 -7.95
CA LEU A 198 -9.76 6.77 -9.01
C LEU A 198 -9.17 5.46 -8.50
N ASP A 199 -8.45 5.48 -7.38
CA ASP A 199 -7.88 4.28 -6.77
C ASP A 199 -8.99 3.27 -6.42
N TRP A 200 -10.08 3.72 -5.79
CA TRP A 200 -11.18 2.84 -5.40
C TRP A 200 -11.91 2.21 -6.58
N PHE A 201 -12.30 2.99 -7.60
CA PHE A 201 -13.19 2.50 -8.66
C PHE A 201 -12.47 2.16 -9.97
N PHE A 202 -11.23 2.62 -10.17
CA PHE A 202 -10.57 2.53 -11.46
C PHE A 202 -9.18 1.86 -11.46
N VAL A 203 -8.56 1.56 -10.31
CA VAL A 203 -7.29 0.77 -10.27
C VAL A 203 -7.38 -0.57 -11.02
N PRO A 204 -6.55 -0.88 -12.03
CA PRO A 204 -6.80 -1.98 -12.97
C PRO A 204 -7.05 -3.35 -12.31
N GLN A 205 -6.29 -3.63 -11.25
CA GLN A 205 -6.32 -4.86 -10.49
C GLN A 205 -6.48 -4.58 -9.00
N ARG A 206 -7.33 -5.36 -8.33
CA ARG A 206 -7.41 -5.41 -6.87
C ARG A 206 -7.97 -6.75 -6.42
N THR A 207 -7.40 -7.29 -5.35
CA THR A 207 -7.87 -8.46 -4.62
C THR A 207 -8.27 -8.07 -3.20
N HIS A 208 -9.04 -8.90 -2.53
CA HIS A 208 -9.48 -8.66 -1.15
C HIS A 208 -9.26 -9.92 -0.34
N HIS A 209 -8.71 -9.76 0.86
CA HIS A 209 -8.27 -10.87 1.69
C HIS A 209 -8.86 -10.78 3.09
N THR A 210 -8.83 -11.89 3.81
CA THR A 210 -9.20 -11.92 5.23
C THR A 210 -7.96 -11.96 6.12
N PRO A 211 -8.03 -11.47 7.37
CA PRO A 211 -6.97 -11.69 8.35
C PRO A 211 -6.60 -13.16 8.54
N LYS A 212 -7.58 -14.08 8.47
CA LYS A 212 -7.35 -15.52 8.60
C LYS A 212 -6.51 -16.08 7.44
N GLU A 213 -6.76 -15.60 6.23
CA GLU A 213 -6.01 -15.97 5.02
C GLU A 213 -4.56 -15.48 5.10
N LEU A 214 -4.35 -14.21 5.43
CA LEU A 214 -3.00 -13.67 5.58
C LEU A 214 -2.23 -14.34 6.73
N ALA A 215 -2.90 -14.66 7.84
CA ALA A 215 -2.32 -15.45 8.92
C ALA A 215 -1.89 -16.84 8.44
N LYS A 216 -2.67 -17.48 7.56
CA LYS A 216 -2.33 -18.77 6.97
C LYS A 216 -1.06 -18.67 6.12
N TRP A 217 -0.91 -17.64 5.29
CA TRP A 217 0.30 -17.44 4.48
C TRP A 217 1.55 -17.33 5.37
N PHE A 218 1.50 -16.55 6.44
CA PHE A 218 2.62 -16.52 7.40
C PHE A 218 2.93 -17.88 8.02
N ARG A 219 1.91 -18.67 8.41
CA ARG A 219 2.12 -20.01 8.99
C ARG A 219 2.76 -20.99 8.01
N GLU A 220 2.42 -20.92 6.73
CA GLU A 220 3.04 -21.75 5.68
C GLU A 220 4.55 -21.48 5.57
N HIS A 221 4.98 -20.26 5.91
CA HIS A 221 6.39 -19.87 6.05
C HIS A 221 6.99 -20.08 7.44
N LYS A 222 6.30 -20.86 8.30
CA LYS A 222 6.68 -21.13 9.70
C LYS A 222 6.84 -19.84 10.54
N MET A 223 6.02 -18.82 10.26
CA MET A 223 6.02 -17.55 10.98
C MET A 223 4.79 -17.42 11.89
N LYS A 224 5.01 -16.78 13.04
CA LYS A 224 3.94 -16.24 13.88
C LYS A 224 3.41 -14.97 13.24
N SER A 225 2.14 -14.64 13.49
CA SER A 225 1.56 -13.39 13.05
C SER A 225 0.53 -12.84 14.03
N LYS A 226 0.31 -11.52 13.97
CA LYS A 226 -0.67 -10.80 14.81
C LYS A 226 -1.38 -9.74 13.99
N LEU A 227 -2.69 -9.66 14.15
CA LEU A 227 -3.49 -8.56 13.63
C LEU A 227 -3.22 -7.28 14.43
N LEU A 228 -2.85 -6.21 13.74
CA LEU A 228 -2.56 -4.91 14.34
C LEU A 228 -3.69 -3.92 14.10
N ILE A 229 -4.27 -3.95 12.91
CA ILE A 229 -5.40 -3.12 12.54
C ILE A 229 -6.46 -4.00 11.90
N ALA A 230 -7.67 -4.00 12.47
CA ALA A 230 -8.81 -4.66 11.85
C ALA A 230 -9.36 -3.87 10.65
N LYS A 231 -9.32 -2.53 10.71
CA LYS A 231 -9.88 -1.64 9.70
C LYS A 231 -9.31 -0.22 9.79
N THR A 232 -8.74 0.34 8.71
CA THR A 232 -8.28 1.75 8.64
C THR A 232 -9.15 2.68 7.80
N GLY A 233 -10.00 2.13 6.93
CA GLY A 233 -10.79 2.90 5.97
C GLY A 233 -12.20 3.21 6.45
N ARG A 234 -12.87 4.09 5.70
CA ARG A 234 -14.27 4.48 5.96
C ARG A 234 -15.24 3.38 5.53
N PHE A 235 -14.95 2.70 4.42
CA PHE A 235 -15.76 1.60 3.90
C PHE A 235 -15.18 0.24 4.26
N ALA A 236 -16.03 -0.69 4.71
CA ALA A 236 -15.58 -2.00 5.20
C ALA A 236 -14.72 -2.76 4.18
N SER A 237 -15.07 -2.74 2.89
CA SER A 237 -14.38 -3.50 1.84
C SER A 237 -13.27 -2.77 1.07
N THR A 238 -13.10 -1.45 1.23
CA THR A 238 -11.89 -0.74 0.75
C THR A 238 -10.97 -0.32 1.90
N SER A 239 -11.28 -0.80 3.10
CA SER A 239 -10.41 -0.63 4.26
C SER A 239 -9.26 -1.59 4.18
N ASN A 240 -8.08 -1.11 4.56
CA ASN A 240 -6.99 -2.02 4.87
C ASN A 240 -7.20 -2.64 6.26
N PHE A 241 -6.88 -3.91 6.38
CA PHE A 241 -6.45 -4.51 7.64
C PHE A 241 -4.93 -4.67 7.59
N MET A 242 -4.27 -4.70 8.74
CA MET A 242 -2.81 -4.82 8.80
C MET A 242 -2.38 -5.89 9.78
N MET A 243 -1.46 -6.74 9.35
CA MET A 243 -0.84 -7.78 10.16
C MET A 243 0.67 -7.59 10.21
N VAL A 244 1.26 -8.06 11.30
CA VAL A 244 2.71 -8.27 11.39
C VAL A 244 3.00 -9.75 11.50
N GLY A 245 3.99 -10.22 10.74
CA GLY A 245 4.56 -11.56 10.86
C GLY A 245 6.02 -11.51 11.32
N TRP A 246 6.43 -12.52 12.09
CA TRP A 246 7.81 -12.72 12.54
C TRP A 246 8.10 -14.21 12.77
N LYS A 247 9.37 -14.59 12.69
CA LYS A 247 9.83 -15.92 13.14
C LYS A 247 10.02 -15.91 14.65
#